data_AF-A0AAU5LYY4-F1
#
_entry.id   AF-A0AAU5LYY4-F1
#
_cell.length_a   1.000
_cell.length_b   1.000
_cell.length_c   1.000
_cell.angle_alpha   90.00
_cell.angle_beta   90.00
_cell.angle_gamma   90.00
#
_symmetry.space_group_name_H-M   'P 1'
#
loop_
_entity.id
_entity.type
_entity.pdbx_description
1 polymer ?
#
loop_
_entity_poly.entity_id
_entity_poly.type
_entity_poly.pdbx_seq_one_letter_code
_entity_poly.pdbx_strand_id
1 'polypeptide(L)'
;MTGQSGPSVPPGGSPRPRVSRAALREARRKQRRRQTQLIAGGVAAAVLLVGGGIIAVSALGGGKDDPNDSGGQNKSDSKLLSNPGVLIDTDDADLLSKGNWTISRTTDGTESKQPSFACQAQRFADPAGIRTWVRVLRNPNNLDTAVEYVEVSNDAGTAQKAYSTIAGWMSECATPQIRLLSSYQAVGLGDKGLIAVFGQPIGSDRKRFRTLAVVTSGQATLVLEHNTIGATQPRADAMLAAASAGVRRICAETGTGCGSTPKLDSSLLATDEPKGFMAPIDLPVLSKVDKPWVSVKSAARDGTGCEKIDLPKAKATKSRWQTYVVPDAEVPTEFGMDTMVAEFKDHTVAEQFITTLRKAVDNCKKTYSTATVKRTDSVNWFGIRGQTWRIVYDAGASGKLTYRVGIVRASNRAAYVMFPVLKGLDITDEAFRDLLIRAGERSLYFR
;
A
#
# COMPACT_ATOMS: atom_id res chain seq x y z
N MET A 1 -38.38 28.88 -17.58
CA MET A 1 -37.49 27.71 -17.58
C MET A 1 -36.63 27.80 -16.33
N THR A 2 -36.95 26.97 -15.36
CA THR A 2 -36.57 27.07 -13.94
C THR A 2 -35.22 26.41 -13.67
N GLY A 3 -34.27 27.18 -13.13
CA GLY A 3 -33.01 26.67 -12.56
C GLY A 3 -33.25 26.03 -11.20
N GLN A 4 -32.77 24.80 -11.03
CA GLN A 4 -32.77 24.08 -9.76
C GLN A 4 -31.54 24.45 -8.92
N SER A 5 -31.79 25.17 -7.83
CA SER A 5 -30.89 25.34 -6.69
C SER A 5 -30.79 24.03 -5.89
N GLY A 6 -29.58 23.52 -5.69
CA GLY A 6 -29.30 22.35 -4.84
C GLY A 6 -29.54 22.61 -3.34
N PRO A 7 -29.61 21.55 -2.52
CA PRO A 7 -30.08 21.64 -1.13
C PRO A 7 -29.06 22.31 -0.19
N SER A 8 -29.59 23.22 0.63
CA SER A 8 -28.90 23.97 1.69
C SER A 8 -28.58 23.10 2.91
N VAL A 9 -27.32 23.20 3.36
CA VAL A 9 -26.74 22.61 4.58
C VAL A 9 -27.25 23.35 5.82
N PRO A 10 -27.43 22.69 6.99
CA PRO A 10 -27.86 23.37 8.23
C PRO A 10 -26.88 24.48 8.66
N PRO A 11 -27.38 25.60 9.22
CA PRO A 11 -26.57 26.79 9.48
C PRO A 11 -25.80 26.65 10.80
N GLY A 12 -24.50 27.02 10.81
CA GLY A 12 -23.75 27.17 12.05
C GLY A 12 -22.26 26.86 11.94
N GLY A 13 -21.53 27.64 11.14
CA GLY A 13 -20.06 27.61 11.09
C GLY A 13 -19.54 28.19 9.77
N SER A 14 -18.65 29.20 9.84
CA SER A 14 -18.06 29.82 8.66
C SER A 14 -17.55 28.77 7.66
N PRO A 15 -17.93 28.82 6.37
CA PRO A 15 -17.55 27.80 5.41
C PRO A 15 -16.04 27.83 5.19
N ARG A 16 -15.33 26.82 5.71
CA ARG A 16 -14.00 26.50 5.16
C ARG A 16 -14.21 26.07 3.70
N PRO A 17 -13.37 26.50 2.75
CA PRO A 17 -13.54 26.12 1.34
C PRO A 17 -13.56 24.59 1.22
N ARG A 18 -14.74 24.04 0.88
CA ARG A 18 -14.94 22.60 0.71
C ARG A 18 -14.43 22.20 -0.67
N VAL A 19 -13.20 21.71 -0.75
CA VAL A 19 -12.77 21.00 -1.95
C VAL A 19 -13.58 19.70 -2.03
N SER A 20 -14.41 19.57 -3.07
CA SER A 20 -15.25 18.39 -3.28
C SER A 20 -14.39 17.17 -3.63
N ARG A 21 -14.89 15.96 -3.35
CA ARG A 21 -14.20 14.72 -3.79
C ARG A 21 -14.04 14.66 -5.31
N ALA A 22 -14.97 15.24 -6.06
CA ALA A 22 -14.88 15.39 -7.51
C ALA A 22 -13.63 16.20 -7.92
N ALA A 23 -13.41 17.36 -7.30
CA ALA A 23 -12.23 18.19 -7.56
C ALA A 23 -10.91 17.47 -7.20
N LEU A 24 -10.90 16.68 -6.11
CA LEU A 24 -9.73 15.88 -5.73
C LEU A 24 -9.41 14.78 -6.76
N ARG A 25 -10.43 14.10 -7.30
CA ARG A 25 -10.25 13.11 -8.38
C ARG A 25 -9.70 13.76 -9.64
N GLU A 26 -10.25 14.92 -10.03
CA GLU A 26 -9.79 15.65 -11.20
C GLU A 26 -8.33 16.11 -11.06
N ALA A 27 -7.95 16.63 -9.89
CA ALA A 27 -6.57 17.02 -9.61
C ALA A 27 -5.60 15.83 -9.77
N ARG A 28 -5.97 14.64 -9.27
CA ARG A 28 -5.17 13.42 -9.43
C ARG A 28 -5.12 12.93 -10.88
N ARG A 29 -6.23 12.96 -11.63
CA ARG A 29 -6.24 12.65 -13.07
C ARG A 29 -5.28 13.57 -13.84
N LYS A 30 -5.28 14.87 -13.53
CA LYS A 30 -4.40 15.86 -14.16
C LYS A 30 -2.92 15.62 -13.83
N GLN A 31 -2.61 15.28 -12.58
CA GLN A 31 -1.24 14.93 -12.17
C GLN A 31 -0.73 13.69 -12.93
N ARG A 32 -1.56 12.64 -13.04
CA ARG A 32 -1.20 11.42 -13.78
C ARG A 32 -0.95 11.70 -15.26
N ARG A 33 -1.83 12.48 -15.91
CA ARG A 33 -1.64 12.90 -17.32
C ARG A 33 -0.32 13.63 -17.53
N ARG A 34 0.08 14.52 -16.62
CA ARG A 34 1.36 15.23 -16.69
C ARG A 34 2.55 14.29 -16.55
N GLN A 35 2.50 13.32 -15.63
CA GLN A 35 3.56 12.33 -15.47
C GLN A 35 3.71 11.43 -16.71
N THR A 36 2.59 10.99 -17.29
CA THR A 36 2.62 10.18 -18.53
C THR A 36 3.13 10.98 -19.74
N GLN A 37 2.80 12.27 -19.84
CA GLN A 37 3.31 13.15 -20.90
C GLN A 37 4.83 13.43 -20.79
N LEU A 38 5.37 13.52 -19.57
CA LEU A 38 6.81 13.69 -19.37
C LEU A 38 7.61 12.42 -19.74
N ILE A 39 7.05 11.23 -19.51
CA ILE A 39 7.67 9.96 -19.91
C ILE A 39 7.56 9.72 -21.42
N ALA A 40 6.44 10.08 -22.05
CA ALA A 40 6.24 9.95 -23.50
C ALA A 40 6.96 11.04 -24.32
N GLY A 41 7.13 12.25 -23.77
CA GLY A 41 7.84 13.36 -24.42
C GLY A 41 9.36 13.16 -24.54
N GLY A 42 9.95 12.24 -23.77
CA GLY A 42 11.36 11.88 -23.86
C GLY A 42 11.75 11.02 -25.07
N VAL A 43 10.78 10.62 -25.91
CA VAL A 43 11.00 9.75 -27.09
C VAL A 43 10.86 10.52 -28.42
N ALA A 44 10.50 11.80 -28.41
CA ALA A 44 10.18 12.55 -29.63
C ALA A 44 11.22 13.61 -30.06
N ALA A 45 12.46 13.58 -29.55
CA ALA A 45 13.51 14.51 -29.97
C ALA A 45 14.88 13.83 -30.10
N ALA A 46 15.04 12.98 -31.13
CA ALA A 46 16.36 12.60 -31.64
C ALA A 46 16.28 12.07 -33.09
N VAL A 47 15.73 12.87 -34.01
CA VAL A 47 16.02 12.72 -35.45
C VAL A 47 16.13 14.12 -36.04
N LEU A 48 17.21 14.35 -36.79
CA LEU A 48 17.60 15.56 -37.55
C LEU A 48 18.44 16.61 -36.80
N LEU A 49 19.77 16.45 -36.78
CA LEU A 49 20.67 17.13 -37.74
C LEU A 49 22.14 16.82 -37.41
N VAL A 50 22.83 16.32 -38.42
CA VAL A 50 24.29 16.29 -38.54
C VAL A 50 24.78 17.74 -38.63
N GLY A 51 25.69 18.13 -37.74
CA GLY A 51 26.49 19.34 -37.89
C GLY A 51 26.41 20.33 -36.73
N GLY A 52 27.43 20.31 -35.88
CA GLY A 52 27.99 21.51 -35.24
C GLY A 52 27.26 22.07 -34.02
N GLY A 53 27.92 21.95 -32.85
CA GLY A 53 27.80 22.91 -31.76
C GLY A 53 26.81 22.54 -30.65
N ILE A 54 27.30 21.91 -29.60
CA ILE A 54 26.57 21.75 -28.34
C ILE A 54 26.55 23.12 -27.64
N ILE A 55 25.39 23.78 -27.60
CA ILE A 55 25.07 24.78 -26.58
C ILE A 55 24.35 24.04 -25.45
N ALA A 56 25.03 23.93 -24.31
CA ALA A 56 24.47 23.39 -23.08
C ALA A 56 23.50 24.42 -22.45
N VAL A 57 22.26 24.01 -22.17
CA VAL A 57 21.43 24.67 -21.15
C VAL A 57 21.53 23.83 -19.88
N SER A 58 22.26 24.36 -18.90
CA SER A 58 22.38 23.79 -17.56
C SER A 58 21.37 24.46 -16.63
N ALA A 59 20.57 23.68 -15.92
CA ALA A 59 19.88 24.13 -14.71
C ALA A 59 20.45 23.38 -13.50
N LEU A 60 21.56 23.93 -12.99
CA LEU A 60 22.06 23.98 -11.60
C LEU A 60 22.27 22.65 -10.84
N GLY A 61 23.48 22.20 -10.46
CA GLY A 61 24.88 22.66 -10.53
C GLY A 61 25.73 21.65 -9.70
N GLY A 62 27.04 21.50 -9.78
CA GLY A 62 28.13 22.04 -10.58
C GLY A 62 29.39 21.23 -10.20
N GLY A 63 30.30 21.02 -11.16
CA GLY A 63 31.55 20.27 -10.98
C GLY A 63 31.82 19.37 -12.19
N LYS A 64 32.55 19.91 -13.17
CA LYS A 64 33.00 19.25 -14.39
C LYS A 64 34.33 18.56 -14.13
N ASP A 65 34.38 17.26 -14.42
CA ASP A 65 35.51 16.63 -15.09
C ASP A 65 34.92 15.88 -16.29
N ASP A 66 35.55 16.06 -17.46
CA ASP A 66 35.07 15.59 -18.77
C ASP A 66 34.93 14.05 -18.83
N PRO A 67 33.90 13.51 -19.50
CA PRO A 67 33.82 12.09 -19.78
C PRO A 67 34.78 11.77 -20.93
N ASN A 68 35.95 11.26 -20.59
CA ASN A 68 36.77 10.56 -21.54
C ASN A 68 35.97 9.35 -22.06
N ASP A 69 35.90 9.27 -23.39
CA ASP A 69 35.45 8.11 -24.16
C ASP A 69 36.09 6.85 -23.58
N SER A 70 35.30 6.07 -22.85
CA SER A 70 35.64 4.74 -22.37
C SER A 70 34.51 3.85 -22.80
N GLY A 71 34.83 2.97 -23.75
CA GLY A 71 33.94 2.03 -24.40
C GLY A 71 33.10 1.19 -23.45
N GLY A 72 32.20 0.41 -24.07
CA GLY A 72 31.29 -0.51 -23.40
C GLY A 72 31.90 -1.13 -22.14
N GLN A 73 31.47 -0.64 -20.97
CA GLN A 73 31.88 -1.21 -19.72
C GLN A 73 31.30 -2.62 -19.68
N ASN A 74 32.21 -3.60 -19.72
CA ASN A 74 31.94 -5.02 -19.58
C ASN A 74 30.83 -5.24 -18.54
N LYS A 75 29.75 -5.94 -18.92
CA LYS A 75 29.02 -6.78 -17.96
C LYS A 75 30.11 -7.57 -17.24
N SER A 76 30.31 -7.29 -15.96
CA SER A 76 31.32 -7.95 -15.14
C SER A 76 31.30 -9.45 -15.42
N ASP A 77 32.47 -10.06 -15.68
CA ASP A 77 32.67 -11.52 -15.79
C ASP A 77 32.40 -12.25 -14.45
N SER A 78 31.61 -11.63 -13.56
CA SER A 78 31.20 -12.16 -12.28
C SER A 78 30.48 -13.49 -12.49
N LYS A 79 31.13 -14.55 -11.99
CA LYS A 79 30.57 -15.89 -11.88
C LYS A 79 29.51 -16.00 -10.79
N LEU A 80 29.29 -14.93 -10.02
CA LEU A 80 28.36 -14.94 -8.91
C LEU A 80 26.94 -15.28 -9.38
N LEU A 81 26.38 -16.32 -8.75
CA LEU A 81 25.07 -16.90 -9.06
C LEU A 81 24.86 -17.15 -10.56
N SER A 82 25.93 -17.53 -11.27
CA SER A 82 25.88 -17.80 -12.72
C SER A 82 25.13 -19.07 -13.08
N ASN A 83 24.99 -20.00 -12.13
CA ASN A 83 24.22 -21.22 -12.29
C ASN A 83 22.79 -21.01 -11.76
N PRO A 84 21.72 -21.26 -12.55
CA PRO A 84 20.35 -21.21 -12.05
C PRO A 84 20.03 -22.32 -11.03
N GLY A 85 20.93 -23.29 -10.78
CA GLY A 85 20.78 -24.30 -9.72
C GLY A 85 20.70 -23.73 -8.29
N VAL A 86 21.09 -22.47 -8.11
CA VAL A 86 20.99 -21.73 -6.84
C VAL A 86 19.55 -21.32 -6.48
N LEU A 87 18.64 -21.37 -7.45
CA LEU A 87 17.22 -21.08 -7.26
C LEU A 87 16.52 -22.26 -6.55
N ILE A 88 15.42 -21.98 -5.87
CA ILE A 88 14.60 -23.00 -5.19
C ILE A 88 14.17 -24.10 -6.15
N ASP A 89 14.06 -25.33 -5.65
CA ASP A 89 13.54 -26.46 -6.41
C ASP A 89 12.14 -26.91 -5.90
N THR A 90 11.72 -28.09 -6.32
CA THR A 90 10.41 -28.65 -5.96
C THR A 90 10.30 -29.00 -4.49
N ASP A 91 11.41 -29.39 -3.84
CA ASP A 91 11.43 -29.76 -2.43
C ASP A 91 11.30 -28.51 -1.54
N ASP A 92 11.93 -27.42 -1.94
CA ASP A 92 11.76 -26.12 -1.28
C ASP A 92 10.34 -25.58 -1.47
N ALA A 93 9.74 -25.75 -2.66
CA ALA A 93 8.37 -25.31 -2.91
C ALA A 93 7.33 -26.14 -2.14
N ASP A 94 7.63 -27.41 -1.82
CA ASP A 94 6.77 -28.24 -0.95
C ASP A 94 6.64 -27.67 0.47
N LEU A 95 7.55 -26.77 0.89
CA LEU A 95 7.43 -26.00 2.14
C LEU A 95 6.30 -24.95 2.08
N LEU A 96 5.96 -24.44 0.88
CA LEU A 96 4.88 -23.46 0.68
C LEU A 96 3.50 -24.11 0.83
N SER A 97 3.34 -25.27 0.19
CA SER A 97 2.16 -26.11 0.27
C SER A 97 2.53 -27.52 -0.16
N LYS A 98 2.00 -28.53 0.51
CA LYS A 98 2.28 -29.93 0.16
C LYS A 98 1.77 -30.27 -1.24
N GLY A 99 2.58 -30.95 -2.03
CA GLY A 99 2.16 -31.53 -3.31
C GLY A 99 3.28 -31.74 -4.32
N ASN A 100 2.88 -32.17 -5.51
CA ASN A 100 3.80 -32.53 -6.58
C ASN A 100 4.18 -31.28 -7.39
N TRP A 101 5.03 -30.43 -6.80
CA TRP A 101 5.55 -29.26 -7.49
C TRP A 101 6.35 -29.63 -8.73
N THR A 102 6.26 -28.78 -9.75
CA THR A 102 7.04 -28.91 -10.98
C THR A 102 7.64 -27.58 -11.35
N ILE A 103 8.91 -27.58 -11.80
CA ILE A 103 9.55 -26.41 -12.37
C ILE A 103 8.97 -26.22 -13.78
N SER A 104 8.13 -25.19 -13.94
CA SER A 104 7.50 -24.89 -15.22
C SER A 104 8.41 -24.10 -16.14
N ARG A 105 9.26 -23.22 -15.58
CA ARG A 105 10.15 -22.37 -16.36
C ARG A 105 11.31 -21.85 -15.49
N THR A 106 12.50 -21.78 -16.07
CA THR A 106 13.63 -21.01 -15.53
C THR A 106 14.21 -20.17 -16.66
N THR A 107 14.41 -18.87 -16.44
CA THR A 107 14.93 -17.94 -17.45
C THR A 107 15.87 -16.93 -16.84
N ASP A 108 16.84 -16.48 -17.62
CA ASP A 108 17.52 -15.21 -17.37
C ASP A 108 16.46 -14.08 -17.47
N GLY A 109 16.31 -13.31 -16.40
CA GLY A 109 15.32 -12.23 -16.32
C GLY A 109 15.63 -11.04 -17.25
N THR A 110 16.85 -10.98 -17.79
CA THR A 110 17.36 -9.87 -18.61
C THR A 110 16.69 -9.71 -19.97
N GLU A 111 15.82 -10.63 -20.39
CA GLU A 111 15.03 -10.53 -21.63
C GLU A 111 13.53 -10.32 -21.39
N SER A 112 13.04 -10.49 -20.15
CA SER A 112 11.62 -10.33 -19.85
C SER A 112 11.19 -8.87 -19.93
N LYS A 113 10.17 -8.58 -20.75
CA LYS A 113 9.48 -7.28 -20.81
C LYS A 113 8.28 -7.20 -19.84
N GLN A 114 7.93 -8.31 -19.20
CA GLN A 114 6.78 -8.40 -18.31
C GLN A 114 7.23 -8.45 -16.84
N PRO A 115 6.39 -7.96 -15.90
CA PRO A 115 6.58 -8.21 -14.48
C PRO A 115 6.72 -9.71 -14.19
N SER A 116 7.69 -10.07 -13.37
CA SER A 116 7.96 -11.44 -12.95
C SER A 116 7.08 -11.85 -11.76
N PHE A 117 6.79 -10.91 -10.86
CA PHE A 117 5.94 -11.09 -9.69
C PHE A 117 4.94 -9.94 -9.54
N ALA A 118 3.95 -10.12 -8.67
CA ALA A 118 2.92 -9.12 -8.42
C ALA A 118 3.50 -7.86 -7.79
N CYS A 119 2.85 -6.72 -8.08
CA CYS A 119 3.26 -5.40 -7.59
C CYS A 119 4.58 -4.86 -8.16
N GLN A 120 5.37 -5.66 -8.90
CA GLN A 120 6.57 -5.17 -9.57
C GLN A 120 6.25 -4.00 -10.52
N ALA A 121 6.77 -2.82 -10.20
CA ALA A 121 6.44 -1.59 -10.92
C ALA A 121 7.40 -1.31 -12.08
N GLN A 122 8.63 -1.83 -12.00
CA GLN A 122 9.66 -1.69 -13.03
C GLN A 122 10.36 -3.00 -13.26
N ARG A 123 11.10 -3.07 -14.36
CA ARG A 123 11.77 -4.30 -14.80
C ARG A 123 12.79 -4.82 -13.81
N PHE A 124 13.61 -3.94 -13.25
CA PHE A 124 14.66 -4.25 -12.28
C PHE A 124 14.60 -3.23 -11.15
N ALA A 125 14.98 -3.66 -9.95
CA ALA A 125 15.07 -2.76 -8.80
C ALA A 125 16.44 -2.05 -8.78
N ASP A 126 17.47 -2.74 -9.26
CA ASP A 126 18.79 -2.24 -9.64
C ASP A 126 18.92 -2.29 -11.17
N PRO A 127 18.77 -1.14 -11.87
CA PRO A 127 18.95 -1.05 -13.31
C PRO A 127 20.37 -1.41 -13.79
N ALA A 128 21.37 -1.33 -12.90
CA ALA A 128 22.76 -1.69 -13.15
C ALA A 128 23.11 -3.09 -12.63
N GLY A 129 22.10 -3.90 -12.29
CA GLY A 129 22.28 -5.27 -11.84
C GLY A 129 23.04 -6.12 -12.85
N ILE A 130 23.92 -6.97 -12.36
CA ILE A 130 24.81 -7.79 -13.20
C ILE A 130 24.15 -9.10 -13.64
N ARG A 131 23.09 -9.53 -12.95
CA ARG A 131 22.37 -10.77 -13.25
C ARG A 131 20.94 -10.75 -12.73
N THR A 132 20.05 -11.43 -13.45
CA THR A 132 18.68 -11.69 -12.99
C THR A 132 18.26 -13.11 -13.33
N TRP A 133 17.61 -13.79 -12.40
CA TRP A 133 17.00 -15.09 -12.60
C TRP A 133 15.52 -15.07 -12.25
N VAL A 134 14.73 -15.82 -13.01
CA VAL A 134 13.32 -16.06 -12.70
C VAL A 134 13.02 -17.55 -12.82
N ARG A 135 12.53 -18.16 -11.75
CA ARG A 135 12.03 -19.53 -11.75
C ARG A 135 10.55 -19.55 -11.38
N VAL A 136 9.76 -20.29 -12.16
CA VAL A 136 8.33 -20.48 -11.96
C VAL A 136 8.07 -21.94 -11.66
N LEU A 137 7.41 -22.20 -10.53
CA LEU A 137 6.96 -23.52 -10.13
C LEU A 137 5.42 -23.56 -10.09
N ARG A 138 4.86 -24.75 -10.34
CA ARG A 138 3.41 -24.99 -10.28
C ARG A 138 3.12 -26.27 -9.51
N ASN A 139 2.08 -26.21 -8.69
CA ASN A 139 1.48 -27.37 -8.06
C ASN A 139 0.14 -27.68 -8.76
N PRO A 140 0.07 -28.72 -9.60
CA PRO A 140 -1.13 -29.02 -10.36
C PRO A 140 -2.28 -29.53 -9.48
N ASN A 141 -1.99 -30.01 -8.26
CA ASN A 141 -3.00 -30.60 -7.38
C ASN A 141 -3.92 -29.54 -6.76
N ASN A 142 -3.40 -28.33 -6.50
CA ASN A 142 -4.14 -27.24 -5.84
C ASN A 142 -4.12 -25.92 -6.64
N LEU A 143 -3.51 -25.93 -7.83
CA LEU A 143 -3.34 -24.76 -8.69
C LEU A 143 -2.48 -23.64 -8.10
N ASP A 144 -1.71 -23.95 -7.05
CA ASP A 144 -0.75 -23.01 -6.50
C ASP A 144 0.39 -22.77 -7.49
N THR A 145 0.94 -21.56 -7.45
CA THR A 145 2.12 -21.19 -8.23
C THR A 145 3.13 -20.50 -7.33
N ALA A 146 4.40 -20.75 -7.57
CA ALA A 146 5.49 -19.99 -6.95
C ALA A 146 6.34 -19.32 -8.02
N VAL A 147 6.79 -18.11 -7.75
CA VAL A 147 7.79 -17.42 -8.56
C VAL A 147 8.93 -16.99 -7.67
N GLU A 148 10.14 -17.46 -7.96
CA GLU A 148 11.36 -16.90 -7.41
C GLU A 148 11.98 -15.96 -8.44
N TYR A 149 12.29 -14.75 -8.00
CA TYR A 149 13.01 -13.74 -8.74
C TYR A 149 14.27 -13.39 -7.94
N VAL A 150 15.43 -13.47 -8.57
CA VAL A 150 16.70 -13.09 -7.95
C VAL A 150 17.36 -12.04 -8.82
N GLU A 151 17.79 -10.94 -8.22
CA GLU A 151 18.58 -9.91 -8.86
C GLU A 151 19.90 -9.74 -8.12
N VAL A 152 21.00 -9.66 -8.86
CA VAL A 152 22.35 -9.53 -8.32
C VAL A 152 22.85 -8.13 -8.64
N SER A 153 23.13 -7.36 -7.59
CA SER A 153 23.72 -6.03 -7.69
C SER A 153 25.24 -6.07 -7.72
N ASN A 154 25.86 -4.95 -8.06
CA ASN A 154 27.32 -4.81 -8.06
C ASN A 154 27.93 -4.90 -6.65
N ASP A 155 27.17 -4.56 -5.61
CA ASP A 155 27.60 -4.56 -4.22
C ASP A 155 26.39 -4.71 -3.26
N ALA A 156 26.67 -5.05 -2.00
CA ALA A 156 25.64 -5.30 -1.00
C ALA A 156 24.83 -4.04 -0.64
N GLY A 157 25.44 -2.85 -0.69
CA GLY A 157 24.74 -1.58 -0.45
C GLY A 157 23.72 -1.31 -1.56
N THR A 158 24.07 -1.61 -2.81
CA THR A 158 23.15 -1.50 -3.94
C THR A 158 22.03 -2.55 -3.87
N ALA A 159 22.33 -3.79 -3.44
CA ALA A 159 21.30 -4.80 -3.17
C ALA A 159 20.30 -4.33 -2.10
N GLN A 160 20.76 -3.65 -1.05
CA GLN A 160 19.87 -3.06 -0.04
C GLN A 160 18.97 -1.94 -0.61
N LYS A 161 19.44 -1.17 -1.60
CA LYS A 161 18.60 -0.19 -2.29
C LYS A 161 17.57 -0.88 -3.18
N ALA A 162 17.95 -1.97 -3.86
CA ALA A 162 17.04 -2.80 -4.63
C ALA A 162 15.93 -3.35 -3.73
N TYR A 163 16.27 -3.90 -2.56
CA TYR A 163 15.31 -4.30 -1.53
C TYR A 163 14.33 -3.20 -1.15
N SER A 164 14.82 -2.00 -0.85
CA SER A 164 13.96 -0.86 -0.49
C SER A 164 13.02 -0.48 -1.65
N THR A 165 13.50 -0.56 -2.89
CA THR A 165 12.71 -0.31 -4.09
C THR A 165 11.57 -1.35 -4.24
N ILE A 166 11.88 -2.63 -4.11
CA ILE A 166 10.87 -3.72 -4.18
C ILE A 166 9.86 -3.61 -3.02
N ALA A 167 10.32 -3.31 -1.81
CA ALA A 167 9.44 -3.07 -0.68
C ALA A 167 8.49 -1.88 -0.92
N GLY A 168 8.97 -0.82 -1.59
CA GLY A 168 8.16 0.29 -2.06
C GLY A 168 7.11 -0.14 -3.08
N TRP A 169 7.48 -0.96 -4.06
CA TRP A 169 6.53 -1.49 -5.04
C TRP A 169 5.36 -2.27 -4.40
N MET A 170 5.64 -3.05 -3.34
CA MET A 170 4.61 -3.75 -2.59
C MET A 170 3.67 -2.80 -1.84
N SER A 171 4.17 -1.69 -1.31
CA SER A 171 3.33 -0.71 -0.59
C SER A 171 2.53 0.21 -1.53
N GLU A 172 2.96 0.33 -2.77
CA GLU A 172 2.28 1.09 -3.83
C GLU A 172 1.59 0.21 -4.87
N CYS A 173 1.36 -1.06 -4.52
CA CYS A 173 0.89 -2.05 -5.48
C CYS A 173 -0.38 -1.60 -6.22
N ALA A 174 -0.22 -1.37 -7.53
CA ALA A 174 -1.30 -0.90 -8.40
C ALA A 174 -2.17 -2.03 -8.99
N THR A 175 -1.98 -3.27 -8.54
CA THR A 175 -2.77 -4.41 -9.01
C THR A 175 -4.25 -4.18 -8.68
N PRO A 176 -5.17 -4.28 -9.66
CA PRO A 176 -6.59 -4.11 -9.40
C PRO A 176 -7.09 -5.02 -8.27
N GLN A 177 -7.90 -4.45 -7.37
CA GLN A 177 -8.58 -5.20 -6.32
C GLN A 177 -7.65 -5.95 -5.35
N ILE A 178 -6.42 -5.48 -5.16
CA ILE A 178 -5.49 -6.02 -4.17
C ILE A 178 -5.56 -5.24 -2.85
N ARG A 179 -5.43 -5.95 -1.72
CA ARG A 179 -5.29 -5.36 -0.38
C ARG A 179 -4.21 -6.08 0.41
N LEU A 180 -3.40 -5.33 1.15
CA LEU A 180 -2.50 -5.89 2.16
C LEU A 180 -3.31 -6.38 3.36
N LEU A 181 -3.21 -7.67 3.65
CA LEU A 181 -3.86 -8.30 4.80
C LEU A 181 -2.92 -8.31 6.01
N SER A 182 -1.68 -8.74 5.82
CA SER A 182 -0.65 -8.69 6.86
C SER A 182 0.74 -8.50 6.27
N SER A 183 1.66 -8.03 7.10
CA SER A 183 3.09 -7.93 6.78
C SER A 183 3.94 -8.19 8.02
N TYR A 184 5.17 -8.65 7.79
CA TYR A 184 6.08 -9.09 8.82
C TYR A 184 7.50 -8.70 8.46
N GLN A 185 8.27 -8.18 9.42
CA GLN A 185 9.72 -8.19 9.30
C GLN A 185 10.20 -9.62 9.58
N ALA A 186 10.93 -10.21 8.63
CA ALA A 186 11.54 -11.50 8.79
C ALA A 186 12.96 -11.32 9.37
N VAL A 187 13.04 -11.14 10.68
CA VAL A 187 14.31 -10.91 11.38
C VAL A 187 15.14 -12.18 11.35
N GLY A 188 16.41 -12.08 10.99
CA GLY A 188 17.31 -13.22 10.83
C GLY A 188 17.21 -13.91 9.46
N LEU A 189 16.26 -13.54 8.60
CA LEU A 189 16.21 -14.02 7.22
C LEU A 189 17.12 -13.16 6.33
N GLY A 190 18.29 -13.69 5.96
CA GLY A 190 19.31 -12.94 5.23
C GLY A 190 19.80 -11.70 6.00
N ASP A 191 20.22 -10.66 5.28
CA ASP A 191 20.63 -9.37 5.85
C ASP A 191 19.42 -8.49 6.19
N LYS A 192 18.37 -8.55 5.36
CA LYS A 192 17.07 -7.89 5.55
C LYS A 192 16.00 -8.76 4.93
N GLY A 193 14.89 -8.93 5.64
CA GLY A 193 13.77 -9.75 5.19
C GLY A 193 12.42 -9.12 5.52
N LEU A 194 11.47 -9.23 4.59
CA LEU A 194 10.10 -8.78 4.73
C LEU A 194 9.18 -9.81 4.07
N ILE A 195 8.03 -10.08 4.70
CA ILE A 195 6.95 -10.88 4.11
C ILE A 195 5.67 -10.05 4.10
N ALA A 196 4.94 -10.06 2.99
CA ALA A 196 3.65 -9.41 2.82
C ALA A 196 2.62 -10.41 2.27
N VAL A 197 1.42 -10.42 2.84
CA VAL A 197 0.30 -11.23 2.36
C VAL A 197 -0.79 -10.31 1.83
N PHE A 198 -1.07 -10.45 0.54
CA PHE A 198 -2.11 -9.71 -0.14
C PHE A 198 -3.32 -10.61 -0.42
N GLY A 199 -4.51 -10.02 -0.40
CA GLY A 199 -5.75 -10.65 -0.79
C GLY A 199 -6.41 -9.93 -1.96
N GLN A 200 -6.98 -10.68 -2.88
CA GLN A 200 -7.80 -10.20 -3.99
C GLN A 200 -9.08 -11.06 -4.07
N PRO A 201 -10.27 -10.49 -4.09
CA PRO A 201 -11.52 -11.27 -4.15
C PRO A 201 -11.64 -12.04 -5.47
N ILE A 202 -12.11 -13.29 -5.39
CA ILE A 202 -12.54 -14.10 -6.53
C ILE A 202 -13.95 -14.63 -6.21
N GLY A 203 -14.96 -14.01 -6.80
CA GLY A 203 -16.36 -14.35 -6.48
C GLY A 203 -16.75 -13.93 -5.06
N SER A 204 -17.73 -14.61 -4.48
CA SER A 204 -18.27 -14.29 -3.14
C SER A 204 -17.39 -14.80 -1.99
N ASP A 205 -16.88 -16.03 -2.09
CA ASP A 205 -16.37 -16.76 -0.91
C ASP A 205 -14.90 -17.19 -1.03
N ARG A 206 -14.24 -16.82 -2.14
CA ARG A 206 -12.83 -17.15 -2.37
C ARG A 206 -12.01 -15.90 -2.59
N LYS A 207 -10.74 -16.01 -2.26
CA LYS A 207 -9.74 -14.98 -2.48
C LYS A 207 -8.54 -15.61 -3.16
N ARG A 208 -7.93 -14.87 -4.08
CA ARG A 208 -6.54 -15.09 -4.44
C ARG A 208 -5.69 -14.48 -3.33
N PHE A 209 -4.80 -15.27 -2.77
CA PHE A 209 -3.75 -14.75 -1.91
C PHE A 209 -2.45 -14.70 -2.69
N ARG A 210 -1.71 -13.61 -2.48
CA ARG A 210 -0.34 -13.48 -2.97
C ARG A 210 0.53 -13.20 -1.76
N THR A 211 1.35 -14.17 -1.38
CA THR A 211 2.33 -13.99 -0.33
C THR A 211 3.66 -13.70 -1.00
N LEU A 212 4.30 -12.59 -0.65
CA LEU A 212 5.60 -12.20 -1.18
C LEU A 212 6.61 -12.13 -0.02
N ALA A 213 7.74 -12.80 -0.17
CA ALA A 213 8.93 -12.55 0.63
C ALA A 213 9.94 -11.75 -0.19
N VAL A 214 10.58 -10.76 0.42
CA VAL A 214 11.70 -10.01 -0.17
C VAL A 214 12.86 -10.09 0.81
N VAL A 215 14.02 -10.52 0.33
CA VAL A 215 15.20 -10.77 1.16
C VAL A 215 16.47 -10.28 0.47
N THR A 216 17.40 -9.70 1.23
CA THR A 216 18.77 -9.48 0.75
C THR A 216 19.74 -10.47 1.37
N SER A 217 20.69 -10.96 0.57
CA SER A 217 21.78 -11.83 1.01
C SER A 217 23.05 -11.44 0.25
N GLY A 218 23.93 -10.69 0.91
CA GLY A 218 25.11 -10.10 0.29
C GLY A 218 24.72 -9.18 -0.88
N GLN A 219 25.15 -9.53 -2.09
CA GLN A 219 24.86 -8.79 -3.33
C GLN A 219 23.53 -9.19 -3.99
N ALA A 220 22.82 -10.20 -3.48
CA ALA A 220 21.59 -10.70 -4.07
C ALA A 220 20.35 -10.13 -3.36
N THR A 221 19.33 -9.81 -4.15
CA THR A 221 17.96 -9.56 -3.68
C THR A 221 17.05 -10.65 -4.24
N LEU A 222 16.44 -11.42 -3.34
CA LEU A 222 15.49 -12.48 -3.64
C LEU A 222 14.07 -11.98 -3.39
N VAL A 223 13.17 -12.29 -4.33
CA VAL A 223 11.73 -12.21 -4.15
C VAL A 223 11.14 -13.60 -4.37
N LEU A 224 10.37 -14.08 -3.41
CA LEU A 224 9.59 -15.31 -3.54
C LEU A 224 8.10 -14.97 -3.44
N GLU A 225 7.36 -15.16 -4.52
CA GLU A 225 5.90 -15.07 -4.54
C GLU A 225 5.29 -16.46 -4.49
N HIS A 226 4.27 -16.64 -3.63
CA HIS A 226 3.38 -17.80 -3.61
C HIS A 226 1.95 -17.34 -3.82
N ASN A 227 1.32 -17.81 -4.89
CA ASN A 227 -0.08 -17.57 -5.18
C ASN A 227 -0.90 -18.80 -4.80
N THR A 228 -1.99 -18.54 -4.06
CA THR A 228 -2.97 -19.56 -3.68
C THR A 228 -4.39 -19.05 -3.90
N ILE A 229 -5.35 -19.98 -3.96
CA ILE A 229 -6.78 -19.66 -3.97
C ILE A 229 -7.44 -20.37 -2.80
N GLY A 230 -8.14 -19.63 -1.94
CA GLY A 230 -8.81 -20.20 -0.79
C GLY A 230 -9.77 -19.24 -0.10
N ALA A 231 -10.43 -19.71 0.95
CA ALA A 231 -11.27 -18.87 1.80
C ALA A 231 -10.46 -18.17 2.91
N THR A 232 -9.37 -18.81 3.36
CA THR A 232 -8.55 -18.37 4.48
C THR A 232 -7.17 -17.92 4.04
N GLN A 233 -6.64 -16.91 4.74
CA GLN A 233 -5.32 -16.39 4.47
C GLN A 233 -4.24 -17.46 4.77
N PRO A 234 -3.25 -17.67 3.88
CA PRO A 234 -2.10 -18.52 4.15
C PRO A 234 -1.28 -18.05 5.35
N ARG A 235 -0.71 -18.99 6.10
CA ARG A 235 0.24 -18.68 7.18
C ARG A 235 1.57 -18.22 6.60
N ALA A 236 2.14 -17.16 7.16
CA ALA A 236 3.42 -16.62 6.70
C ALA A 236 4.62 -17.53 7.00
N ASP A 237 4.49 -18.48 7.95
CA ASP A 237 5.57 -19.41 8.32
C ASP A 237 6.01 -20.32 7.16
N ALA A 238 5.06 -20.75 6.32
CA ALA A 238 5.35 -21.55 5.13
C ALA A 238 6.23 -20.75 4.14
N MET A 239 5.89 -19.47 3.93
CA MET A 239 6.71 -18.56 3.13
C MET A 239 8.08 -18.33 3.78
N LEU A 240 8.14 -18.13 5.10
CA LEU A 240 9.42 -17.96 5.81
C LEU A 240 10.33 -19.18 5.58
N ALA A 241 9.80 -20.40 5.71
CA ALA A 241 10.56 -21.62 5.51
C ALA A 241 11.10 -21.76 4.09
N ALA A 242 10.26 -21.54 3.07
CA ALA A 242 10.66 -21.60 1.66
C ALA A 242 11.67 -20.50 1.30
N ALA A 243 11.44 -19.26 1.73
CA ALA A 243 12.39 -18.15 1.53
C ALA A 243 13.72 -18.42 2.23
N SER A 244 13.71 -19.03 3.42
CA SER A 244 14.94 -19.44 4.11
C SER A 244 15.71 -20.50 3.32
N ALA A 245 15.02 -21.41 2.64
CA ALA A 245 15.65 -22.40 1.78
C ALA A 245 16.32 -21.74 0.56
N GLY A 246 15.63 -20.83 -0.12
CA GLY A 246 16.19 -20.03 -1.22
C GLY A 246 17.42 -19.21 -0.79
N VAL A 247 17.34 -18.53 0.35
CA VAL A 247 18.47 -17.77 0.91
C VAL A 247 19.66 -18.67 1.23
N ARG A 248 19.45 -19.87 1.76
CA ARG A 248 20.55 -20.82 2.01
C ARG A 248 21.26 -21.24 0.72
N ARG A 249 20.52 -21.48 -0.37
CA ARG A 249 21.10 -21.82 -1.67
C ARG A 249 21.92 -20.67 -2.25
N ILE A 250 21.38 -19.45 -2.20
CA ILE A 250 22.10 -18.24 -2.62
C ILE A 250 23.37 -18.05 -1.78
N CYS A 251 23.25 -18.18 -0.46
CA CYS A 251 24.36 -17.96 0.45
C CYS A 251 25.48 -19.00 0.33
N ALA A 252 25.13 -20.26 -0.01
CA ALA A 252 26.13 -21.30 -0.28
C ALA A 252 27.11 -20.92 -1.41
N GLU A 253 26.68 -20.04 -2.32
CA GLU A 253 27.47 -19.57 -3.47
C GLU A 253 28.10 -18.20 -3.24
N THR A 254 27.46 -17.32 -2.46
CA THR A 254 28.01 -15.99 -2.12
C THR A 254 28.96 -16.03 -0.91
N GLY A 255 28.90 -17.06 -0.07
CA GLY A 255 29.64 -17.19 1.18
C GLY A 255 29.26 -16.19 2.28
N THR A 256 28.25 -15.34 2.07
CA THR A 256 27.87 -14.24 2.98
C THR A 256 26.36 -14.01 2.98
N GLY A 257 25.82 -13.42 4.06
CA GLY A 257 24.41 -12.99 4.11
C GLY A 257 23.40 -14.13 4.31
N CYS A 258 23.78 -15.26 4.89
CA CYS A 258 22.88 -16.38 5.21
C CYS A 258 21.81 -16.03 6.26
N GLY A 259 22.05 -14.98 7.06
CA GLY A 259 21.23 -14.64 8.23
C GLY A 259 21.47 -15.58 9.42
N SER A 260 20.48 -15.63 10.31
CA SER A 260 20.45 -16.46 11.53
C SER A 260 19.12 -17.21 11.60
N THR A 261 18.73 -17.75 12.76
CA THR A 261 17.41 -18.38 12.92
C THR A 261 16.31 -17.34 12.67
N PRO A 262 15.52 -17.50 11.60
CA PRO A 262 14.58 -16.47 11.20
C PRO A 262 13.33 -16.49 12.06
N LYS A 263 12.74 -15.32 12.30
CA LYS A 263 11.47 -15.13 13.00
C LYS A 263 10.62 -14.03 12.33
N LEU A 264 9.31 -14.11 12.51
CA LEU A 264 8.38 -13.10 12.01
C LEU A 264 7.94 -12.16 13.12
N ASP A 265 8.33 -10.89 12.99
CA ASP A 265 7.83 -9.81 13.82
C ASP A 265 6.77 -9.04 13.01
N SER A 266 5.52 -8.99 13.48
CA SER A 266 4.44 -8.26 12.81
C SER A 266 4.82 -6.80 12.60
N SER A 267 4.61 -6.30 11.38
CA SER A 267 5.00 -4.94 10.99
C SER A 267 4.09 -4.40 9.91
N LEU A 268 4.16 -3.09 9.66
CA LEU A 268 3.52 -2.48 8.50
C LEU A 268 4.52 -2.30 7.37
N LEU A 269 4.08 -2.49 6.14
CA LEU A 269 4.85 -2.06 4.98
C LEU A 269 5.15 -0.57 5.04
N ALA A 270 6.42 -0.20 4.86
CA ALA A 270 6.81 1.19 4.68
C ALA A 270 6.07 1.78 3.47
N THR A 271 5.65 3.04 3.55
CA THR A 271 4.86 3.70 2.52
C THR A 271 5.30 5.16 2.40
N ASP A 272 5.17 5.71 1.20
CA ASP A 272 5.42 7.13 0.90
C ASP A 272 4.23 8.03 1.26
N GLU A 273 3.15 7.45 1.78
CA GLU A 273 2.09 8.23 2.41
C GLU A 273 2.63 9.07 3.57
N PRO A 274 2.02 10.25 3.83
CA PRO A 274 2.36 11.02 5.00
C PRO A 274 2.29 10.14 6.26
N LYS A 275 3.37 10.15 7.05
CA LYS A 275 3.44 9.38 8.30
C LYS A 275 2.17 9.57 9.13
N GLY A 276 1.63 8.47 9.66
CA GLY A 276 0.34 8.48 10.37
C GLY A 276 -0.83 7.93 9.54
N PHE A 277 -0.76 8.01 8.21
CA PHE A 277 -1.87 7.64 7.33
C PHE A 277 -1.71 6.24 6.73
N MET A 278 -2.85 5.67 6.34
CA MET A 278 -2.92 4.39 5.64
C MET A 278 -2.42 4.52 4.20
N ALA A 279 -1.76 3.48 3.71
CA ALA A 279 -1.44 3.34 2.30
C ALA A 279 -2.70 2.96 1.50
N PRO A 280 -2.77 3.25 0.20
CA PRO A 280 -3.85 2.75 -0.65
C PRO A 280 -4.07 1.23 -0.57
N ILE A 281 -2.99 0.45 -0.41
CA ILE A 281 -3.04 -1.01 -0.23
C ILE A 281 -3.66 -1.46 1.10
N ASP A 282 -3.79 -0.57 2.09
CA ASP A 282 -4.46 -0.86 3.36
C ASP A 282 -5.99 -0.84 3.23
N LEU A 283 -6.49 -0.17 2.18
CA LEU A 283 -7.90 0.16 2.00
C LEU A 283 -8.73 -1.02 1.50
N PRO A 284 -10.05 -1.03 1.79
CA PRO A 284 -10.91 -2.12 1.39
C PRO A 284 -11.02 -2.21 -0.13
N VAL A 285 -11.13 -3.44 -0.61
CA VAL A 285 -11.45 -3.75 -1.99
C VAL A 285 -12.95 -3.95 -2.11
N LEU A 286 -13.55 -3.33 -3.12
CA LEU A 286 -14.98 -3.42 -3.42
C LEU A 286 -15.14 -4.05 -4.81
N SER A 287 -16.03 -5.03 -4.93
CA SER A 287 -16.22 -5.78 -6.18
C SER A 287 -16.60 -4.88 -7.38
N LYS A 288 -17.32 -3.79 -7.12
CA LYS A 288 -17.73 -2.79 -8.12
C LYS A 288 -16.68 -1.71 -8.40
N VAL A 289 -15.52 -1.76 -7.74
CA VAL A 289 -14.44 -0.77 -7.90
C VAL A 289 -13.19 -1.51 -8.36
N ASP A 290 -12.87 -1.36 -9.63
CA ASP A 290 -11.76 -2.04 -10.30
C ASP A 290 -10.49 -1.16 -10.39
N LYS A 291 -10.58 0.11 -10.00
CA LYS A 291 -9.45 1.05 -9.99
C LYS A 291 -8.85 1.18 -8.60
N PRO A 292 -7.53 1.45 -8.50
CA PRO A 292 -6.86 1.57 -7.22
C PRO A 292 -7.30 2.83 -6.47
N TRP A 293 -7.26 2.75 -5.15
CA TRP A 293 -7.34 3.91 -4.29
C TRP A 293 -6.14 4.82 -4.49
N VAL A 294 -6.34 6.11 -4.28
CA VAL A 294 -5.26 7.09 -4.13
C VAL A 294 -5.56 8.00 -2.95
N SER A 295 -4.52 8.42 -2.24
CA SER A 295 -4.61 9.45 -1.23
C SER A 295 -4.58 10.85 -1.84
N VAL A 296 -5.16 11.81 -1.14
CA VAL A 296 -5.00 13.24 -1.42
C VAL A 296 -4.96 13.98 -0.08
N LYS A 297 -3.92 14.78 0.15
CA LYS A 297 -3.88 15.71 1.27
C LYS A 297 -5.11 16.62 1.21
N SER A 298 -5.83 16.74 2.32
CA SER A 298 -7.05 17.54 2.37
C SER A 298 -6.98 18.59 3.47
N ALA A 299 -7.78 19.65 3.32
CA ALA A 299 -8.10 20.52 4.44
C ALA A 299 -8.91 19.75 5.49
N ALA A 300 -9.03 20.34 6.68
CA ALA A 300 -9.91 19.82 7.72
C ALA A 300 -11.34 19.67 7.24
N ARG A 301 -12.02 18.60 7.68
CA ARG A 301 -13.41 18.30 7.37
C ARG A 301 -14.25 18.36 8.64
N ASP A 302 -15.52 18.68 8.48
CA ASP A 302 -16.49 18.75 9.59
C ASP A 302 -17.00 17.36 10.02
N GLY A 303 -16.55 16.28 9.35
CA GLY A 303 -17.06 14.92 9.54
C GLY A 303 -18.51 14.78 9.05
N THR A 304 -19.31 14.02 9.80
CA THR A 304 -20.76 13.97 9.59
C THR A 304 -21.49 15.11 10.32
N GLY A 305 -20.80 15.80 11.23
CA GLY A 305 -21.35 16.78 12.14
C GLY A 305 -21.76 16.20 13.50
N CYS A 306 -21.98 14.87 13.60
CA CYS A 306 -22.24 14.19 14.87
C CYS A 306 -21.04 14.23 15.83
N GLU A 307 -19.83 14.18 15.28
CA GLU A 307 -18.59 14.01 16.04
C GLU A 307 -18.19 15.27 16.79
N LYS A 308 -18.58 16.45 16.27
CA LYS A 308 -18.16 17.77 16.79
C LYS A 308 -16.64 17.87 16.96
N ILE A 309 -15.89 17.46 15.93
CA ILE A 309 -14.42 17.46 15.96
C ILE A 309 -13.91 18.90 16.10
N ASP A 310 -13.32 19.17 17.26
CA ASP A 310 -12.69 20.46 17.58
C ASP A 310 -11.29 20.21 18.15
N LEU A 311 -10.32 20.12 17.22
CA LEU A 311 -8.92 19.80 17.53
C LEU A 311 -8.22 20.89 18.35
N PRO A 312 -8.42 22.20 18.06
CA PRO A 312 -7.90 23.27 18.92
C PRO A 312 -8.42 23.17 20.36
N LYS A 313 -9.73 22.99 20.56
CA LYS A 313 -10.31 22.85 21.89
C LYS A 313 -9.81 21.59 22.61
N ALA A 314 -9.58 20.51 21.85
CA ALA A 314 -9.00 19.27 22.36
C ALA A 314 -7.49 19.36 22.61
N LYS A 315 -6.84 20.50 22.36
CA LYS A 315 -5.39 20.72 22.54
C LYS A 315 -4.54 19.70 21.78
N ALA A 316 -4.96 19.34 20.58
CA ALA A 316 -4.12 18.56 19.67
C ALA A 316 -2.86 19.38 19.35
N THR A 317 -1.68 18.80 19.55
CA THR A 317 -0.40 19.48 19.25
C THR A 317 -0.13 19.48 17.75
N LYS A 318 -0.58 18.44 17.04
CA LYS A 318 -0.52 18.32 15.58
C LYS A 318 -1.77 17.61 15.09
N SER A 319 -2.21 17.96 13.88
CA SER A 319 -3.23 17.19 13.18
C SER A 319 -3.11 17.35 11.67
N ARG A 320 -3.54 16.32 10.95
CA ARG A 320 -3.60 16.34 9.48
C ARG A 320 -4.86 15.62 9.02
N TRP A 321 -5.27 15.93 7.79
CA TRP A 321 -6.39 15.29 7.12
C TRP A 321 -5.96 14.76 5.76
N GLN A 322 -6.54 13.61 5.39
CA GLN A 322 -6.31 12.94 4.13
C GLN A 322 -7.61 12.33 3.63
N THR A 323 -7.92 12.58 2.36
CA THR A 323 -9.06 11.96 1.67
C THR A 323 -8.52 10.90 0.72
N TYR A 324 -9.11 9.71 0.73
CA TYR A 324 -8.88 8.67 -0.26
C TYR A 324 -10.01 8.67 -1.28
N VAL A 325 -9.64 8.63 -2.55
CA VAL A 325 -10.56 8.61 -3.68
C VAL A 325 -10.12 7.54 -4.68
N VAL A 326 -11.01 7.23 -5.62
CA VAL A 326 -10.71 6.33 -6.74
C VAL A 326 -10.95 7.12 -8.03
N PRO A 327 -9.92 7.80 -8.58
CA PRO A 327 -10.11 8.81 -9.61
C PRO A 327 -10.71 8.26 -10.89
N ASP A 328 -10.32 7.07 -11.33
CA ASP A 328 -10.69 6.54 -12.64
C ASP A 328 -11.87 5.55 -12.57
N ALA A 329 -12.51 5.40 -11.41
CA ALA A 329 -13.68 4.52 -11.26
C ALA A 329 -14.99 5.25 -11.54
N GLU A 330 -15.96 4.50 -12.06
CA GLU A 330 -17.34 4.94 -12.27
C GLU A 330 -18.15 4.85 -10.97
N VAL A 331 -17.85 5.77 -10.06
CA VAL A 331 -18.46 5.83 -8.73
C VAL A 331 -19.05 7.22 -8.46
N PRO A 332 -20.14 7.32 -7.68
CA PRO A 332 -20.75 8.61 -7.32
C PRO A 332 -19.74 9.59 -6.74
N THR A 333 -20.00 10.89 -6.87
CA THR A 333 -19.10 11.96 -6.41
C THR A 333 -18.77 11.87 -4.93
N GLU A 334 -19.70 11.35 -4.14
CA GLU A 334 -19.60 11.18 -2.70
C GLU A 334 -18.65 10.04 -2.34
N PHE A 335 -18.41 9.07 -3.23
CA PHE A 335 -17.62 7.89 -2.92
C PHE A 335 -16.16 8.25 -2.54
N GLY A 336 -15.69 7.71 -1.44
CA GLY A 336 -14.34 7.98 -0.94
C GLY A 336 -14.30 7.87 0.57
N MET A 337 -13.13 8.13 1.14
CA MET A 337 -12.95 8.03 2.58
C MET A 337 -12.21 9.25 3.10
N ASP A 338 -12.72 9.87 4.16
CA ASP A 338 -12.00 10.95 4.85
C ASP A 338 -11.36 10.39 6.11
N THR A 339 -10.12 10.81 6.36
CA THR A 339 -9.38 10.42 7.54
C THR A 339 -8.70 11.62 8.17
N MET A 340 -8.55 11.55 9.48
CA MET A 340 -7.76 12.49 10.26
C MET A 340 -6.86 11.70 11.20
N VAL A 341 -5.65 12.22 11.40
CA VAL A 341 -4.77 11.80 12.48
C VAL A 341 -4.41 13.02 13.32
N ALA A 342 -4.47 12.87 14.63
CA ALA A 342 -4.12 13.89 15.60
C ALA A 342 -3.14 13.35 16.65
N GLU A 343 -2.23 14.20 17.07
CA GLU A 343 -1.30 13.98 18.18
C GLU A 343 -1.70 14.85 19.37
N PHE A 344 -1.57 14.28 20.56
CA PHE A 344 -1.80 14.95 21.82
C PHE A 344 -0.56 14.88 22.70
N LYS A 345 -0.53 15.74 23.73
CA LYS A 345 0.56 15.81 24.71
C LYS A 345 0.88 14.43 25.29
N ASP A 346 -0.15 13.68 25.68
CA ASP A 346 -0.03 12.38 26.32
C ASP A 346 -1.27 11.51 26.05
N HIS A 347 -1.22 10.27 26.54
CA HIS A 347 -2.28 9.28 26.42
C HIS A 347 -3.61 9.77 27.01
N THR A 348 -3.56 10.43 28.17
CA THR A 348 -4.75 10.91 28.90
C THR A 348 -5.52 11.94 28.08
N VAL A 349 -4.83 12.90 27.46
CA VAL A 349 -5.48 13.91 26.61
C VAL A 349 -6.09 13.27 25.36
N ALA A 350 -5.40 12.31 24.74
CA ALA A 350 -5.95 11.57 23.59
C ALA A 350 -7.20 10.75 23.96
N GLU A 351 -7.21 10.13 25.14
CA GLU A 351 -8.34 9.36 25.66
C GLU A 351 -9.56 10.25 25.95
N GLN A 352 -9.33 11.43 26.54
CA GLN A 352 -10.38 12.44 26.75
C GLN A 352 -11.00 12.90 25.42
N PHE A 353 -10.17 13.15 24.40
CA PHE A 353 -10.64 13.50 23.07
C PHE A 353 -11.54 12.41 22.46
N ILE A 354 -11.06 11.16 22.42
CA ILE A 354 -11.82 10.03 21.85
C ILE A 354 -13.11 9.76 22.64
N THR A 355 -13.08 9.85 23.96
CA THR A 355 -14.28 9.73 24.80
C THR A 355 -15.29 10.85 24.52
N THR A 356 -14.81 12.06 24.26
CA THR A 356 -15.68 13.20 23.89
C THR A 356 -16.34 12.98 22.54
N LEU A 357 -15.58 12.57 21.52
CA LEU A 357 -16.12 12.24 20.20
C LEU A 357 -17.15 11.10 20.28
N ARG A 358 -16.84 10.01 21.00
CA ARG A 358 -17.78 8.90 21.22
C ARG A 358 -19.09 9.38 21.81
N LYS A 359 -19.03 10.16 22.90
CA LYS A 359 -20.23 10.73 23.54
C LYS A 359 -21.00 11.64 22.58
N ALA A 360 -20.32 12.43 21.75
CA ALA A 360 -20.96 13.31 20.77
C ALA A 360 -21.70 12.48 19.69
N VAL A 361 -21.06 11.45 19.15
CA VAL A 361 -21.67 10.55 18.15
C VAL A 361 -22.86 9.80 18.74
N ASP A 362 -22.72 9.20 19.93
CA ASP A 362 -23.82 8.46 20.56
C ASP A 362 -25.03 9.36 20.88
N ASN A 363 -24.79 10.64 21.19
CA ASN A 363 -25.83 11.63 21.45
C ASN A 363 -26.25 12.43 20.21
N CYS A 364 -25.86 12.01 19.00
CA CYS A 364 -26.05 12.83 17.81
C CYS A 364 -27.50 13.22 17.57
N LYS A 365 -28.46 12.33 17.87
CA LYS A 365 -29.91 12.61 17.77
C LYS A 365 -30.36 13.83 18.58
N LYS A 366 -29.65 14.18 19.66
CA LYS A 366 -29.92 15.40 20.45
C LYS A 366 -29.52 16.69 19.72
N THR A 367 -28.55 16.60 18.81
CA THR A 367 -28.10 17.73 17.98
C THR A 367 -28.85 17.76 16.64
N TYR A 368 -29.10 16.59 16.05
CA TYR A 368 -29.79 16.44 14.78
C TYR A 368 -30.91 15.41 14.94
N SER A 369 -32.16 15.87 15.07
CA SER A 369 -33.32 15.01 15.33
C SER A 369 -33.57 13.95 14.25
N THR A 370 -33.10 14.19 13.02
CA THR A 370 -33.16 13.28 11.87
C THR A 370 -32.09 12.19 11.87
N ALA A 371 -31.13 12.25 12.80
CA ALA A 371 -30.03 11.29 12.88
C ALA A 371 -30.42 10.03 13.67
N THR A 372 -30.13 8.88 13.09
CA THR A 372 -30.15 7.56 13.74
C THR A 372 -28.73 7.03 13.82
N VAL A 373 -28.29 6.66 15.01
CA VAL A 373 -26.92 6.17 15.27
C VAL A 373 -27.00 4.74 15.78
N LYS A 374 -26.29 3.84 15.11
CA LYS A 374 -26.10 2.45 15.54
C LYS A 374 -24.62 2.21 15.78
N ARG A 375 -24.24 1.81 17.00
CA ARG A 375 -22.91 1.24 17.26
C ARG A 375 -22.78 -0.08 16.52
N THR A 376 -21.71 -0.25 15.75
CA THR A 376 -21.49 -1.45 14.93
C THR A 376 -20.49 -2.41 15.57
N ASP A 377 -19.35 -1.90 16.04
CA ASP A 377 -18.30 -2.74 16.64
C ASP A 377 -17.34 -1.92 17.53
N SER A 378 -16.67 -2.58 18.47
CA SER A 378 -15.63 -1.99 19.31
C SER A 378 -14.24 -2.44 18.85
N VAL A 379 -13.23 -1.57 19.00
CA VAL A 379 -11.84 -1.90 18.66
C VAL A 379 -11.05 -2.11 19.95
N ASN A 380 -10.44 -3.28 20.07
CA ASN A 380 -9.47 -3.62 21.11
C ASN A 380 -8.37 -4.48 20.48
N TRP A 381 -7.25 -3.84 20.11
CA TRP A 381 -6.16 -4.50 19.37
C TRP A 381 -4.80 -3.92 19.79
N PHE A 382 -3.94 -4.70 20.45
CA PHE A 382 -2.56 -4.30 20.83
C PHE A 382 -2.38 -2.82 21.24
N GLY A 383 -3.12 -2.38 22.26
CA GLY A 383 -3.03 -0.99 22.76
C GLY A 383 -3.84 0.06 21.98
N ILE A 384 -4.41 -0.33 20.83
CA ILE A 384 -5.40 0.43 20.07
C ILE A 384 -6.78 0.19 20.67
N ARG A 385 -7.52 1.27 20.89
CA ARG A 385 -8.87 1.27 21.47
C ARG A 385 -9.78 2.18 20.66
N GLY A 386 -11.00 1.76 20.38
CA GLY A 386 -11.91 2.57 19.58
C GLY A 386 -13.31 2.02 19.43
N GLN A 387 -14.08 2.65 18.56
CA GLN A 387 -15.48 2.32 18.31
C GLN A 387 -15.86 2.68 16.87
N THR A 388 -16.77 1.90 16.30
CA THR A 388 -17.38 2.15 15.00
C THR A 388 -18.89 2.35 15.14
N TRP A 389 -19.46 3.14 14.23
CA TRP A 389 -20.88 3.42 14.10
C TRP A 389 -21.32 3.41 12.64
N ARG A 390 -22.62 3.17 12.47
CA ARG A 390 -23.39 3.55 11.29
C ARG A 390 -24.33 4.67 11.66
N ILE A 391 -24.22 5.79 10.94
CA ILE A 391 -25.03 7.00 11.14
C ILE A 391 -25.92 7.18 9.91
N VAL A 392 -27.22 7.34 10.12
CA VAL A 392 -28.21 7.55 9.06
C VAL A 392 -28.92 8.87 9.33
N TYR A 393 -28.94 9.77 8.35
CA TYR A 393 -29.77 10.97 8.36
C TYR A 393 -30.95 10.80 7.43
N ASP A 394 -32.14 11.10 7.93
CA ASP A 394 -33.32 11.27 7.10
C ASP A 394 -33.31 12.67 6.45
N ALA A 395 -33.18 12.72 5.13
CA ALA A 395 -33.23 13.96 4.33
C ALA A 395 -34.59 14.14 3.64
N GLY A 396 -35.64 13.49 4.14
CA GLY A 396 -37.00 13.56 3.62
C GLY A 396 -37.08 13.06 2.18
N ALA A 397 -37.62 13.88 1.28
CA ALA A 397 -37.78 13.53 -0.14
C ALA A 397 -36.45 13.23 -0.86
N SER A 398 -35.32 13.69 -0.31
CA SER A 398 -33.97 13.41 -0.87
C SER A 398 -33.41 12.05 -0.43
N GLY A 399 -34.15 11.28 0.37
CA GLY A 399 -33.77 9.95 0.83
C GLY A 399 -32.91 9.96 2.10
N LYS A 400 -32.09 8.93 2.27
CA LYS A 400 -31.26 8.73 3.47
C LYS A 400 -29.78 8.90 3.15
N LEU A 401 -29.08 9.70 3.95
CA LEU A 401 -27.62 9.79 3.91
C LEU A 401 -27.05 8.86 4.98
N THR A 402 -26.24 7.89 4.58
CA THR A 402 -25.66 6.92 5.51
C THR A 402 -24.14 6.96 5.50
N TYR A 403 -23.53 6.91 6.68
CA TYR A 403 -22.09 6.95 6.86
C TYR A 403 -21.65 5.86 7.85
N ARG A 404 -20.48 5.29 7.59
CA ARG A 404 -19.68 4.59 8.60
C ARG A 404 -18.71 5.59 9.22
N VAL A 405 -18.67 5.62 10.54
CA VAL A 405 -17.78 6.49 11.30
C VAL A 405 -17.00 5.63 12.28
N GLY A 406 -15.69 5.87 12.36
CA GLY A 406 -14.79 5.14 13.24
C GLY A 406 -13.82 6.09 13.93
N ILE A 407 -13.58 5.86 15.22
CA ILE A 407 -12.54 6.55 15.97
C ILE A 407 -11.68 5.54 16.73
N VAL A 408 -10.37 5.76 16.75
CA VAL A 408 -9.42 4.99 17.57
C VAL A 408 -8.39 5.89 18.22
N ARG A 409 -7.94 5.47 19.40
CA ARG A 409 -6.73 5.94 20.07
C ARG A 409 -5.63 4.89 19.95
N ALA A 410 -4.41 5.33 19.67
CA ALA A 410 -3.20 4.53 19.77
C ALA A 410 -2.13 5.36 20.49
N SER A 411 -1.70 4.94 21.68
CA SER A 411 -0.86 5.78 22.57
C SER A 411 -1.51 7.18 22.80
N ASN A 412 -0.76 8.26 22.58
CA ASN A 412 -1.20 9.66 22.58
C ASN A 412 -1.64 10.18 21.20
N ARG A 413 -2.02 9.28 20.29
CA ARG A 413 -2.54 9.60 18.95
C ARG A 413 -4.01 9.21 18.84
N ALA A 414 -4.75 9.91 17.99
CA ALA A 414 -6.10 9.54 17.60
C ALA A 414 -6.21 9.50 16.08
N ALA A 415 -6.97 8.52 15.56
CA ALA A 415 -7.39 8.49 14.17
C ALA A 415 -8.92 8.49 14.06
N TYR A 416 -9.42 9.17 13.03
CA TYR A 416 -10.83 9.24 12.65
C TYR A 416 -10.96 8.77 11.20
N VAL A 417 -12.01 8.00 10.93
CA VAL A 417 -12.34 7.50 9.59
C VAL A 417 -13.83 7.72 9.33
N MET A 418 -14.15 8.32 8.18
CA MET A 418 -15.51 8.48 7.68
C MET A 418 -15.64 7.91 6.27
N PHE A 419 -16.62 7.04 6.07
CA PHE A 419 -16.88 6.38 4.80
C PHE A 419 -18.39 6.43 4.46
N PRO A 420 -18.81 7.11 3.38
CA PRO A 420 -20.20 7.12 2.94
C PRO A 420 -20.65 5.74 2.49
N VAL A 421 -21.86 5.37 2.87
CA VAL A 421 -22.47 4.12 2.46
C VAL A 421 -23.38 4.36 1.26
N LEU A 422 -22.97 3.82 0.11
CA LEU A 422 -23.68 3.95 -1.15
C LEU A 422 -24.09 2.57 -1.68
N LYS A 423 -25.15 2.52 -2.48
CA LYS A 423 -25.70 1.26 -3.02
C LYS A 423 -24.62 0.49 -3.81
N GLY A 424 -24.28 -0.71 -3.32
CA GLY A 424 -23.27 -1.58 -3.94
C GLY A 424 -21.82 -1.13 -3.77
N LEU A 425 -21.56 -0.12 -2.93
CA LEU A 425 -20.24 0.43 -2.62
C LEU A 425 -20.01 0.51 -1.10
N ASP A 426 -20.73 -0.31 -0.32
CA ASP A 426 -20.54 -0.45 1.13
C ASP A 426 -19.55 -1.59 1.44
N ILE A 427 -18.95 -1.53 2.62
CA ILE A 427 -18.17 -2.61 3.21
C ILE A 427 -18.89 -3.18 4.43
N THR A 428 -18.49 -4.35 4.90
CA THR A 428 -19.07 -4.95 6.12
C THR A 428 -18.63 -4.19 7.37
N ASP A 429 -19.35 -4.39 8.47
CA ASP A 429 -18.99 -3.82 9.78
C ASP A 429 -17.59 -4.28 10.22
N GLU A 430 -17.31 -5.57 10.01
CA GLU A 430 -15.99 -6.18 10.23
C GLU A 430 -14.90 -5.55 9.35
N ALA A 431 -15.12 -5.40 8.04
CA ALA A 431 -14.13 -4.78 7.16
C ALA A 431 -13.83 -3.33 7.55
N PHE A 432 -14.84 -2.59 8.04
CA PHE A 432 -14.65 -1.23 8.55
C PHE A 432 -13.92 -1.20 9.90
N ARG A 433 -14.17 -2.18 10.79
CA ARG A 433 -13.38 -2.37 12.04
C ARG A 433 -11.91 -2.62 11.71
N ASP A 434 -11.61 -3.53 10.79
CA ASP A 434 -10.23 -3.87 10.41
C ASP A 434 -9.51 -2.68 9.77
N LEU A 435 -10.23 -1.90 8.95
CA LEU A 435 -9.73 -0.65 8.40
C LEU A 435 -9.37 0.36 9.50
N LEU A 436 -10.22 0.46 10.53
CA LEU A 436 -9.99 1.35 11.65
C LEU A 436 -8.83 0.88 12.54
N ILE A 437 -8.62 -0.43 12.71
CA ILE A 437 -7.42 -0.99 13.35
C ILE A 437 -6.17 -0.54 12.59
N ARG A 438 -6.16 -0.70 11.26
CA ARG A 438 -5.03 -0.28 10.42
C ARG A 438 -4.76 1.22 10.50
N ALA A 439 -5.81 2.05 10.55
CA ALA A 439 -5.67 3.49 10.79
C ALA A 439 -5.00 3.78 12.16
N GLY A 440 -5.37 3.02 13.19
CA GLY A 440 -4.73 3.08 14.52
C GLY A 440 -3.26 2.70 14.50
N GLU A 441 -2.90 1.59 13.84
CA GLU A 441 -1.51 1.14 13.73
C GLU A 441 -0.65 2.17 13.00
N ARG A 442 -1.15 2.70 11.87
CA ARG A 442 -0.46 3.75 11.10
C ARG A 442 -0.30 5.04 11.91
N SER A 443 -1.29 5.40 12.73
CA SER A 443 -1.26 6.62 13.53
C SER A 443 -0.09 6.68 14.53
N LEU A 444 0.43 5.54 14.97
CA LEU A 444 1.60 5.47 15.87
C LEU A 444 2.87 6.10 15.25
N TYR A 445 2.93 6.19 13.92
CA TYR A 445 4.05 6.80 13.21
C TYR A 445 3.86 8.31 12.96
N PHE A 446 2.70 8.88 13.29
CA PHE A 446 2.42 10.30 13.14
C PHE A 446 3.34 11.13 14.05
N ARG A 447 4.07 12.10 13.48
CA ARG A 447 5.01 12.96 14.21
C ARG A 447 5.06 14.36 13.62
#